data_AF-A0A4Q5NP71-F1
#
_entry.id   AF-A0A4Q5NP71-F1
#
_cell.length_a   1.000
_cell.length_b   1.000
_cell.length_c   1.000
_cell.angle_alpha   90.00
_cell.angle_beta   90.00
_cell.angle_gamma   90.00
#
_symmetry.space_group_name_H-M   'P 1'
#
loop_
_entity.id
_entity.type
_entity.pdbx_description
1 polymer ?
#
loop_
_entity_poly.entity_id
_entity_poly.type
_entity_poly.pdbx_seq_one_letter_code
_entity_poly.pdbx_strand_id
1 'polypeptide(L)'
;MQHSVRTTLFPGAKHKAVTLSYDDGTIHDRRLVEIFNLYGLRGTFHLNSGFLGNQNYINADEVAPLFAGHEVSAHSVTHPHLETLPPEAMAHELLEDRRTLESLVGYAVRGMSYPFGSYDTRVLTALPHYGIEYARTTQSHGGFQLPDDFLRWHPTCHHAHDLEKKTETFLASPAKNRLQLLYVWGHSYEFDRNSNWELIENFGKQIAAARDDVWLATNIEIKDYCDALRRLRTSVSGDIVHNLSHLTLWVSIDGEPREIAPGQTLKF
;
A
#
# COMPACT_ATOMS: atom_id res chain seq x y z
N MET A 1 -30.99 -9.70 21.81
CA MET A 1 -29.58 -9.70 22.27
C MET A 1 -28.83 -8.71 21.40
N GLN A 2 -27.87 -7.96 21.95
CA GLN A 2 -27.09 -7.02 21.13
C GLN A 2 -25.92 -7.79 20.52
N HIS A 3 -25.89 -7.91 19.20
CA HIS A 3 -24.81 -8.57 18.49
C HIS A 3 -23.56 -7.68 18.44
N SER A 4 -22.37 -8.29 18.48
CA SER A 4 -21.09 -7.59 18.35
C SER A 4 -20.57 -7.70 16.93
N VAL A 5 -20.67 -6.61 16.17
CA VAL A 5 -20.07 -6.49 14.83
C VAL A 5 -18.70 -5.83 14.93
N ARG A 6 -17.66 -6.45 14.37
CA ARG A 6 -16.28 -5.93 14.36
C ARG A 6 -15.67 -5.96 12.96
N THR A 7 -15.02 -4.88 12.56
CA THR A 7 -14.32 -4.72 11.28
C THR A 7 -12.84 -5.13 11.38
N THR A 8 -12.61 -6.34 11.89
CA THR A 8 -11.27 -6.83 12.25
C THR A 8 -10.71 -7.85 11.26
N LEU A 9 -11.33 -7.97 10.08
CA LEU A 9 -10.98 -8.96 9.06
C LEU A 9 -10.70 -8.30 7.70
N PHE A 10 -9.59 -8.71 7.10
CA PHE A 10 -9.23 -8.56 5.70
C PHE A 10 -9.93 -9.61 4.83
N PRO A 11 -9.84 -9.51 3.49
CA PRO A 11 -10.39 -10.53 2.58
C PRO A 11 -9.98 -11.96 2.95
N GLY A 12 -10.96 -12.87 2.87
CA GLY A 12 -10.76 -14.29 3.20
C GLY A 12 -10.72 -14.58 4.70
N ALA A 13 -11.42 -13.77 5.52
CA ALA A 13 -11.42 -13.89 6.98
C ALA A 13 -10.03 -13.78 7.64
N LYS A 14 -9.10 -13.08 6.99
CA LYS A 14 -7.71 -12.94 7.46
C LYS A 14 -7.61 -11.77 8.45
N HIS A 15 -6.69 -11.84 9.39
CA HIS A 15 -6.40 -10.70 10.27
C HIS A 15 -5.11 -9.94 9.89
N LYS A 16 -4.30 -10.52 9.00
CA LYS A 16 -2.98 -10.03 8.63
C LYS A 16 -2.96 -9.63 7.15
N ALA A 17 -2.26 -8.55 6.85
CA ALA A 17 -1.94 -8.15 5.48
C ALA A 17 -0.47 -7.74 5.34
N VAL A 18 0.07 -7.90 4.14
CA VAL A 18 1.39 -7.40 3.74
C VAL A 18 1.21 -6.49 2.53
N THR A 19 1.84 -5.33 2.59
CA THR A 19 2.02 -4.43 1.45
C THR A 19 3.47 -3.97 1.36
N LEU A 20 3.90 -3.69 0.13
CA LEU A 20 5.28 -3.37 -0.22
C LEU A 20 5.27 -2.09 -1.07
N SER A 21 6.22 -1.19 -0.85
CA SER A 21 6.41 -0.06 -1.75
C SER A 21 7.86 0.29 -2.06
N TYR A 22 8.17 0.59 -3.32
CA TYR A 22 9.52 0.91 -3.77
C TYR A 22 9.52 2.18 -4.61
N ASP A 23 10.58 2.98 -4.46
CA ASP A 23 10.67 4.31 -5.07
C ASP A 23 11.58 4.34 -6.31
N ASP A 24 11.47 5.45 -7.04
CA ASP A 24 12.35 5.99 -8.08
C ASP A 24 12.28 5.33 -9.45
N GLY A 25 11.73 4.11 -9.60
CA GLY A 25 11.61 3.49 -10.93
C GLY A 25 12.95 3.12 -11.57
N THR A 26 13.93 2.72 -10.74
CA THR A 26 15.27 2.38 -11.27
C THR A 26 15.23 1.05 -12.04
N ILE A 27 16.24 0.80 -12.88
CA ILE A 27 16.35 -0.46 -13.65
C ILE A 27 16.32 -1.73 -12.79
N HIS A 28 16.62 -1.63 -11.50
CA HIS A 28 16.62 -2.76 -10.55
C HIS A 28 15.21 -3.24 -10.22
N ASP A 29 14.18 -2.42 -10.46
CA ASP A 29 12.77 -2.81 -10.30
C ASP A 29 12.43 -4.02 -11.17
N ARG A 30 13.12 -4.21 -12.31
CA ARG A 30 12.95 -5.41 -13.17
C ARG A 30 13.15 -6.71 -12.39
N ARG A 31 14.25 -6.80 -11.64
CA ARG A 31 14.57 -7.98 -10.81
C ARG A 31 13.66 -8.08 -9.59
N LEU A 32 13.32 -6.94 -8.97
CA LEU A 32 12.44 -6.92 -7.81
C LEU A 32 11.03 -7.42 -8.16
N VAL A 33 10.47 -6.96 -9.28
CA VAL A 33 9.18 -7.42 -9.81
C VAL A 33 9.22 -8.91 -10.13
N GLU A 34 10.30 -9.43 -10.73
CA GLU A 34 10.46 -10.87 -10.98
C GLU A 34 10.37 -11.67 -9.68
N ILE A 35 11.06 -11.22 -8.62
CA ILE A 35 11.01 -11.83 -7.28
C ILE A 35 9.60 -11.75 -6.70
N PHE A 36 8.92 -10.59 -6.83
CA PHE A 36 7.56 -10.43 -6.32
C PHE A 36 6.59 -11.37 -7.02
N ASN A 37 6.65 -11.46 -8.34
CA ASN A 37 5.84 -12.36 -9.15
C ASN A 37 6.09 -13.83 -8.80
N LEU A 38 7.35 -14.23 -8.60
CA LEU A 38 7.71 -15.59 -8.20
C LEU A 38 7.03 -16.02 -6.89
N TYR A 39 6.95 -15.11 -5.90
CA TYR A 39 6.36 -15.40 -4.60
C TYR A 39 4.88 -15.02 -4.48
N GLY A 40 4.31 -14.34 -5.49
CA GLY A 40 2.94 -13.83 -5.49
C GLY A 40 2.76 -12.59 -4.61
N LEU A 41 3.84 -11.86 -4.33
CA LEU A 41 3.80 -10.61 -3.58
C LEU A 41 3.16 -9.50 -4.42
N ARG A 42 2.47 -8.58 -3.73
CA ARG A 42 1.85 -7.39 -4.31
C ARG A 42 2.67 -6.18 -3.88
N GLY A 43 2.99 -5.31 -4.83
CA GLY A 43 3.93 -4.21 -4.63
C GLY A 43 3.43 -2.93 -5.26
N THR A 44 3.86 -1.81 -4.70
CA THR A 44 3.51 -0.45 -5.12
C THR A 44 4.77 0.29 -5.52
N PHE A 45 4.86 0.78 -6.74
CA PHE A 45 6.05 1.43 -7.26
C PHE A 45 5.77 2.92 -7.44
N HIS A 46 6.44 3.75 -6.64
CA HIS A 46 6.35 5.20 -6.70
C HIS A 46 7.36 5.69 -7.72
N LEU A 47 6.88 6.09 -8.90
CA LEU A 47 7.72 6.42 -10.05
C LEU A 47 7.82 7.93 -10.23
N ASN A 48 8.98 8.38 -10.70
CA ASN A 48 9.18 9.74 -11.17
C ASN A 48 9.08 9.79 -12.69
N SER A 49 7.99 10.34 -13.22
CA SER A 49 7.77 10.47 -14.66
C SER A 49 8.92 11.18 -15.39
N GLY A 50 9.54 12.18 -14.77
CA GLY A 50 10.67 12.92 -15.34
C GLY A 50 11.99 12.13 -15.40
N PHE A 51 12.07 10.97 -14.74
CA PHE A 51 13.25 10.11 -14.77
C PHE A 51 13.12 8.93 -15.75
N LEU A 52 11.91 8.62 -16.21
CA LEU A 52 11.68 7.53 -17.15
C LEU A 52 12.52 7.70 -18.44
N GLY A 53 13.25 6.66 -18.82
CA GLY A 53 14.14 6.65 -19.98
C GLY A 53 15.53 7.27 -19.76
N ASN A 54 15.80 7.86 -18.58
CA ASN A 54 17.15 8.31 -18.23
C ASN A 54 18.06 7.10 -17.92
N GLN A 55 19.37 7.34 -17.92
CA GLN A 55 20.34 6.31 -17.54
C GLN A 55 20.04 5.78 -16.13
N ASN A 56 19.99 4.45 -16.00
CA ASN A 56 19.64 3.70 -14.77
C ASN A 56 18.17 3.77 -14.32
N TYR A 57 17.28 4.31 -15.14
CA TYR A 57 15.82 4.26 -14.94
C TYR A 57 15.15 3.40 -16.00
N ILE A 58 13.97 2.87 -15.68
CA ILE A 58 13.16 2.12 -16.65
C ILE A 58 12.62 3.05 -17.74
N ASN A 59 12.35 2.51 -18.93
CA ASN A 59 11.71 3.27 -19.99
C ASN A 59 10.20 3.36 -19.81
N ALA A 60 9.58 4.41 -20.36
CA ALA A 60 8.14 4.64 -20.23
C ALA A 60 7.29 3.50 -20.84
N ASP A 61 7.74 2.91 -21.95
CA ASP A 61 7.08 1.78 -22.60
C ASP A 61 7.15 0.47 -21.79
N GLU A 62 8.09 0.37 -20.85
CA GLU A 62 8.19 -0.78 -19.94
C GLU A 62 7.20 -0.70 -18.76
N VAL A 63 6.72 0.49 -18.39
CA VAL A 63 5.96 0.71 -17.13
C VAL A 63 4.74 -0.19 -17.02
N ALA A 64 3.87 -0.21 -18.03
CA ALA A 64 2.65 -1.01 -18.00
C ALA A 64 2.90 -2.53 -17.96
N PRO A 65 3.72 -3.13 -18.85
CA PRO A 65 4.00 -4.56 -18.79
C PRO A 65 4.83 -4.96 -17.57
N LEU A 66 5.78 -4.14 -17.12
CA LEU A 66 6.63 -4.44 -15.98
C LEU A 66 5.81 -4.51 -14.69
N PHE A 67 4.96 -3.51 -14.44
CA PHE A 67 4.18 -3.44 -13.20
C PHE A 67 2.79 -4.08 -13.31
N ALA A 68 2.59 -4.97 -14.29
CA ALA A 68 1.35 -5.75 -14.39
C ALA A 68 1.16 -6.60 -13.13
N GLY A 69 0.03 -6.43 -12.44
CA GLY A 69 -0.19 -7.08 -11.14
C GLY A 69 0.47 -6.36 -9.95
N HIS A 70 0.94 -5.14 -10.15
CA HIS A 70 1.43 -4.22 -9.13
C HIS A 70 0.69 -2.87 -9.25
N GLU A 71 0.89 -1.99 -8.27
CA GLU A 71 0.39 -0.61 -8.33
C GLU A 71 1.51 0.31 -8.81
N VAL A 72 1.21 1.18 -9.77
CA VAL A 72 2.03 2.35 -10.10
C VAL A 72 1.44 3.55 -9.36
N SER A 73 2.33 4.29 -8.71
CA SER A 73 2.03 5.36 -7.77
C SER A 73 2.94 6.56 -8.05
N ALA A 74 2.54 7.76 -7.66
CA ALA A 74 3.28 8.98 -7.98
C ALA A 74 4.50 9.17 -7.06
N HIS A 75 5.56 9.77 -7.59
CA HIS A 75 6.70 10.23 -6.79
C HIS A 75 7.17 11.64 -7.17
N SER A 76 6.32 12.44 -7.84
CA SER A 76 6.62 13.74 -8.46
C SER A 76 7.48 13.63 -9.72
N VAL A 77 7.45 14.68 -10.56
CA VAL A 77 8.17 14.67 -11.85
C VAL A 77 9.68 14.65 -11.62
N THR A 78 10.20 15.54 -10.78
CA THR A 78 11.63 15.83 -10.65
C THR A 78 12.23 15.49 -9.29
N HIS A 79 11.46 14.82 -8.42
CA HIS A 79 11.85 14.48 -7.05
C HIS A 79 12.29 15.70 -6.20
N PRO A 80 11.50 16.80 -6.08
CA PRO A 80 11.87 17.96 -5.27
C PRO A 80 11.35 17.86 -3.82
N HIS A 81 11.92 18.67 -2.92
CA HIS A 81 11.33 18.93 -1.60
C HIS A 81 10.03 19.74 -1.74
N LEU A 82 8.87 19.07 -1.73
CA LEU A 82 7.57 19.67 -2.06
C LEU A 82 7.20 20.86 -1.17
N GLU A 83 7.57 20.84 0.10
CA GLU A 83 7.30 21.90 1.08
C GLU A 83 8.02 23.22 0.75
N THR A 84 9.10 23.16 -0.03
CA THR A 84 9.87 24.34 -0.46
C THR A 84 9.30 25.02 -1.71
N LEU A 85 8.41 24.34 -2.43
CA LEU A 85 7.89 24.82 -3.70
C LEU A 85 6.73 25.80 -3.54
N PRO A 86 6.63 26.85 -4.38
CA PRO A 86 5.41 27.61 -4.56
C PRO A 86 4.21 26.71 -4.93
N PRO A 87 2.95 27.11 -4.63
CA PRO A 87 1.77 26.28 -4.87
C PRO A 87 1.63 25.78 -6.31
N GLU A 88 1.89 26.62 -7.29
CA GLU A 88 1.80 26.32 -8.72
C GLU A 88 2.86 25.29 -9.17
N ALA A 89 4.07 25.37 -8.62
CA ALA A 89 5.15 24.42 -8.90
C ALA A 89 4.85 23.06 -8.26
N MET A 90 4.34 23.04 -7.02
CA MET A 90 3.88 21.81 -6.37
C MET A 90 2.73 21.16 -7.15
N ALA A 91 1.78 21.96 -7.65
CA ALA A 91 0.68 21.45 -8.47
C ALA A 91 1.20 20.81 -9.77
N HIS A 92 2.16 21.46 -10.44
CA HIS A 92 2.80 20.92 -11.63
C HIS A 92 3.48 19.57 -11.34
N GLU A 93 4.33 19.52 -10.31
CA GLU A 93 5.07 18.31 -9.92
C GLU A 93 4.16 17.12 -9.62
N LEU A 94 2.98 17.35 -9.01
CA LEU A 94 2.06 16.26 -8.67
C LEU A 94 1.13 15.89 -9.83
N LEU A 95 0.57 16.88 -10.52
CA LEU A 95 -0.43 16.62 -11.57
C LEU A 95 0.20 16.11 -12.86
N GLU A 96 1.38 16.59 -13.23
CA GLU A 96 2.05 16.12 -14.45
C GLU A 96 2.60 14.70 -14.27
N ASP A 97 3.09 14.38 -13.08
CA ASP A 97 3.54 13.03 -12.74
C ASP A 97 2.40 12.03 -12.84
N ARG A 98 1.27 12.34 -12.17
CA ARG A 98 0.05 11.53 -12.25
C ARG A 98 -0.41 11.40 -13.70
N ARG A 99 -0.54 12.51 -14.45
CA ARG A 99 -1.01 12.49 -15.84
C ARG A 99 -0.16 11.57 -16.71
N THR A 100 1.16 11.67 -16.59
CA THR A 100 2.09 10.83 -17.36
C THR A 100 1.91 9.37 -17.00
N LEU A 101 1.96 9.03 -15.72
CA LEU A 101 1.83 7.64 -15.27
C LEU A 101 0.46 7.04 -15.62
N GLU A 102 -0.63 7.78 -15.44
CA GLU A 102 -2.00 7.38 -15.82
C GLU A 102 -2.10 7.06 -17.31
N SER A 103 -1.42 7.83 -18.17
CA SER A 103 -1.39 7.57 -19.62
C SER A 103 -0.68 6.27 -19.99
N LEU A 104 0.27 5.82 -19.15
CA LEU A 104 1.01 4.58 -19.35
C LEU A 104 0.21 3.37 -18.86
N VAL A 105 -0.42 3.46 -17.68
CA VAL A 105 -1.03 2.31 -17.00
C VAL A 105 -2.53 2.16 -17.22
N GLY A 106 -3.21 3.20 -17.71
CA GLY A 106 -4.64 3.15 -18.06
C GLY A 106 -5.60 3.16 -16.87
N TYR A 107 -5.13 3.48 -15.67
CA TYR A 107 -5.94 3.69 -14.47
C TYR A 107 -5.51 4.94 -13.71
N ALA A 108 -6.39 5.46 -12.85
CA ALA A 108 -6.11 6.64 -12.04
C ALA A 108 -5.03 6.37 -10.99
N VAL A 109 -3.96 7.16 -10.99
CA VAL A 109 -2.89 7.09 -9.99
C VAL A 109 -3.34 7.88 -8.76
N ARG A 110 -3.52 7.18 -7.64
CA ARG A 110 -4.16 7.72 -6.41
C ARG A 110 -3.24 7.75 -5.19
N GLY A 111 -2.05 7.20 -5.31
CA GLY A 111 -1.07 7.14 -4.25
C GLY A 111 0.17 7.97 -4.53
N MET A 112 0.96 8.21 -3.49
CA MET A 112 2.34 8.66 -3.65
C MET A 112 3.27 8.25 -2.49
N SER A 113 4.57 8.49 -2.65
CA SER A 113 5.51 8.67 -1.54
C SER A 113 6.08 10.08 -1.58
N TYR A 114 6.37 10.65 -0.42
CA TYR A 114 6.97 12.00 -0.35
C TYR A 114 8.44 11.94 -0.77
N PRO A 115 8.88 12.70 -1.80
CA PRO A 115 10.30 12.84 -2.11
C PRO A 115 11.08 13.27 -0.87
N PHE A 116 12.19 12.60 -0.59
CA PHE A 116 13.02 12.79 0.62
C PHE A 116 12.27 12.60 1.96
N GLY A 117 11.03 12.09 1.95
CA GLY A 117 10.16 12.06 3.12
C GLY A 117 9.69 13.42 3.61
N SER A 118 9.85 14.46 2.79
CA SER A 118 9.64 15.85 3.20
C SER A 118 8.21 16.32 2.92
N TYR A 119 7.57 16.89 3.95
CA TYR A 119 6.22 17.45 3.85
C TYR A 119 5.94 18.41 5.02
N ASP A 120 4.98 19.30 4.80
CA ASP A 120 4.39 20.14 5.84
C ASP A 120 2.85 20.09 5.77
N THR A 121 2.18 20.86 6.61
CA THR A 121 0.70 20.94 6.62
C THR A 121 0.14 21.44 5.28
N ARG A 122 0.86 22.31 4.56
CA ARG A 122 0.42 22.84 3.26
C ARG A 122 0.41 21.73 2.22
N VAL A 123 1.49 20.94 2.12
CA VAL A 123 1.56 19.78 1.21
C VAL A 123 0.45 18.79 1.54
N LEU A 124 0.35 18.37 2.80
CA LEU A 124 -0.66 17.41 3.27
C LEU A 124 -2.09 17.81 2.91
N THR A 125 -2.43 19.08 3.11
CA THR A 125 -3.78 19.59 2.85
C THR A 125 -4.06 19.70 1.35
N ALA A 126 -3.03 19.90 0.53
CA ALA A 126 -3.17 20.02 -0.91
C ALA A 126 -3.39 18.66 -1.61
N LEU A 127 -2.79 17.58 -1.10
CA LEU A 127 -2.80 16.25 -1.74
C LEU A 127 -4.20 15.76 -2.17
N PRO A 128 -5.26 15.82 -1.33
CA PRO A 128 -6.60 15.39 -1.74
C PRO A 128 -7.18 16.19 -2.91
N HIS A 129 -6.83 17.48 -3.03
CA HIS A 129 -7.27 18.32 -4.14
C HIS A 129 -6.61 17.91 -5.47
N TYR A 130 -5.50 17.18 -5.40
CA TYR A 130 -4.83 16.56 -6.53
C TYR A 130 -5.13 15.07 -6.64
N GLY A 131 -6.19 14.56 -6.01
CA GLY A 131 -6.63 13.16 -6.15
C GLY A 131 -5.71 12.13 -5.50
N ILE A 132 -4.79 12.55 -4.63
CA ILE A 132 -3.96 11.66 -3.83
C ILE A 132 -4.74 11.26 -2.57
N GLU A 133 -4.82 9.96 -2.33
CA GLU A 133 -5.62 9.35 -1.26
C GLU A 133 -4.79 8.67 -0.18
N TYR A 134 -3.52 8.37 -0.49
CA TYR A 134 -2.53 7.99 0.50
C TYR A 134 -1.15 8.52 0.11
N ALA A 135 -0.30 8.75 1.11
CA ALA A 135 1.08 9.15 0.90
C ALA A 135 2.01 8.52 1.95
N ARG A 136 3.03 7.80 1.49
CA ARG A 136 4.02 7.18 2.38
C ARG A 136 5.14 8.14 2.78
N THR A 137 5.45 8.15 4.07
CA THR A 137 6.57 8.89 4.67
C THR A 137 7.81 8.01 4.83
N THR A 138 8.99 8.58 5.10
CA THR A 138 10.21 7.82 5.43
C THR A 138 10.29 7.34 6.89
N GLN A 139 9.37 7.76 7.77
CA GLN A 139 9.38 7.38 9.18
C GLN A 139 8.84 5.96 9.37
N SER A 140 9.61 5.10 10.03
CA SER A 140 9.20 3.73 10.35
C SER A 140 8.71 3.62 11.79
N HIS A 141 7.53 3.05 12.03
CA HIS A 141 6.98 2.89 13.39
C HIS A 141 7.32 1.54 14.03
N GLY A 142 7.86 0.57 13.28
CA GLY A 142 8.31 -0.73 13.79
C GLY A 142 7.21 -1.72 14.18
N GLY A 143 5.98 -1.26 14.47
CA GLY A 143 4.79 -2.08 14.72
C GLY A 143 4.03 -2.55 13.46
N PHE A 144 2.80 -3.04 13.65
CA PHE A 144 1.92 -3.58 12.59
C PHE A 144 0.53 -2.94 12.54
N GLN A 145 0.40 -1.72 13.06
CA GLN A 145 -0.87 -0.99 13.04
C GLN A 145 -1.17 -0.44 11.64
N LEU A 146 -2.45 -0.27 11.34
CA LEU A 146 -2.89 0.56 10.21
C LEU A 146 -2.68 2.05 10.54
N PRO A 147 -2.52 2.91 9.52
CA PRO A 147 -2.40 4.35 9.75
C PRO A 147 -3.74 4.96 10.19
N ASP A 148 -3.68 5.93 11.10
CA ASP A 148 -4.84 6.78 11.42
C ASP A 148 -5.14 7.76 10.27
N ASP A 149 -4.08 8.21 9.58
CA ASP A 149 -4.13 9.11 8.43
C ASP A 149 -3.32 8.52 7.28
N PHE A 150 -4.00 8.16 6.19
CA PHE A 150 -3.36 7.58 5.00
C PHE A 150 -2.45 8.56 4.26
N LEU A 151 -2.60 9.88 4.46
CA LEU A 151 -1.67 10.89 3.92
C LEU A 151 -0.39 11.02 4.76
N ARG A 152 -0.36 10.39 5.94
CA ARG A 152 0.83 10.26 6.80
C ARG A 152 1.08 8.78 7.08
N TRP A 153 1.21 7.99 6.02
CA TRP A 153 1.39 6.56 6.16
C TRP A 153 2.85 6.24 6.51
N HIS A 154 3.10 6.03 7.79
CA HIS A 154 4.36 5.52 8.30
C HIS A 154 4.45 4.01 8.04
N PRO A 155 5.46 3.49 7.31
CA PRO A 155 5.64 2.05 7.13
C PRO A 155 6.08 1.36 8.43
N THR A 156 5.95 0.03 8.46
CA THR A 156 6.53 -0.80 9.52
C THR A 156 8.04 -0.66 9.54
N CYS A 157 8.70 -0.81 8.38
CA CYS A 157 10.14 -0.67 8.26
C CYS A 157 10.60 -0.39 6.83
N HIS A 158 11.82 0.16 6.73
CA HIS A 158 12.64 0.02 5.53
C HIS A 158 13.16 -1.43 5.43
N HIS A 159 13.32 -1.97 4.21
CA HIS A 159 13.78 -3.35 4.02
C HIS A 159 15.14 -3.62 4.68
N ALA A 160 15.98 -2.58 4.80
CA ALA A 160 17.31 -2.69 5.39
C ALA A 160 17.31 -2.72 6.93
N HIS A 161 16.15 -2.53 7.58
CA HIS A 161 16.05 -2.38 9.03
C HIS A 161 15.24 -3.52 9.67
N ASP A 162 15.93 -4.60 10.05
CA ASP A 162 15.40 -5.78 10.74
C ASP A 162 14.23 -6.49 10.03
N LEU A 163 14.23 -6.54 8.69
CA LEU A 163 13.11 -7.12 7.92
C LEU A 163 12.80 -8.57 8.31
N GLU A 164 13.81 -9.43 8.42
CA GLU A 164 13.61 -10.85 8.76
C GLU A 164 12.97 -11.00 10.16
N LYS A 165 13.56 -10.36 11.17
CA LYS A 165 13.04 -10.38 12.55
C LYS A 165 11.62 -9.83 12.65
N LYS A 166 11.30 -8.76 11.91
CA LYS A 166 9.95 -8.19 11.88
C LYS A 166 8.97 -9.13 11.20
N THR A 167 9.39 -9.82 10.16
CA THR A 167 8.59 -10.84 9.46
C THR A 167 8.27 -12.01 10.38
N GLU A 168 9.26 -12.56 11.08
CA GLU A 168 9.06 -13.61 12.08
C GLU A 168 8.08 -13.16 13.18
N THR A 169 8.29 -11.95 13.71
CA THR A 169 7.42 -11.38 14.75
C THR A 169 5.99 -11.18 14.25
N PHE A 170 5.82 -10.72 13.01
CA PHE A 170 4.52 -10.54 12.37
C PHE A 170 3.79 -11.87 12.19
N LEU A 171 4.46 -12.88 11.64
CA LEU A 171 3.89 -14.20 11.41
C LEU A 171 3.54 -14.91 12.73
N ALA A 172 4.38 -14.78 13.76
CA ALA A 172 4.12 -15.34 15.09
C ALA A 172 3.07 -14.56 15.89
N SER A 173 2.73 -13.32 15.50
CA SER A 173 1.81 -12.48 16.26
C SER A 173 0.40 -13.09 16.33
N PRO A 174 -0.19 -13.26 17.52
CA PRO A 174 -1.58 -13.71 17.63
C PRO A 174 -2.49 -12.58 17.16
N ALA A 175 -3.17 -12.81 16.04
CA ALA A 175 -4.02 -11.82 15.42
C ALA A 175 -5.40 -11.77 16.12
N LYS A 176 -5.41 -11.38 17.40
CA LYS A 176 -6.64 -11.32 18.20
C LYS A 176 -7.37 -9.99 17.97
N ASN A 177 -8.51 -10.05 17.29
CA ASN A 177 -9.51 -8.97 17.19
C ASN A 177 -8.99 -7.62 16.66
N ARG A 178 -7.94 -7.61 15.84
CA ARG A 178 -7.44 -6.40 15.17
C ARG A 178 -6.81 -6.74 13.84
N LEU A 179 -6.88 -5.79 12.91
CA LEU A 179 -6.13 -5.84 11.66
C LEU A 179 -4.65 -5.59 11.96
N GLN A 180 -3.77 -6.37 11.35
CA GLN A 180 -2.32 -6.18 11.41
C GLN A 180 -1.76 -6.04 10.00
N LEU A 181 -0.95 -5.01 9.78
CA LEU A 181 -0.32 -4.71 8.51
C LEU A 181 1.21 -4.71 8.67
N LEU A 182 1.89 -5.54 7.89
CA LEU A 182 3.33 -5.41 7.67
C LEU A 182 3.54 -4.58 6.40
N TYR A 183 3.95 -3.33 6.55
CA TYR A 183 4.26 -2.43 5.44
C TYR A 183 5.77 -2.22 5.33
N VAL A 184 6.38 -2.76 4.27
CA VAL A 184 7.82 -2.66 4.00
C VAL A 184 8.07 -1.71 2.82
N TRP A 185 9.09 -0.87 2.93
CA TRP A 185 9.51 0.00 1.83
C TRP A 185 11.03 0.00 1.58
N GLY A 186 11.46 0.53 0.45
CA GLY A 186 12.85 0.93 0.21
C GLY A 186 13.12 1.20 -1.27
N HIS A 187 14.38 1.12 -1.70
CA HIS A 187 14.73 1.30 -3.11
C HIS A 187 15.38 0.03 -3.66
N SER A 188 14.95 -0.42 -4.84
CA SER A 188 15.42 -1.70 -5.40
C SER A 188 16.92 -1.71 -5.70
N TYR A 189 17.52 -0.57 -6.03
CA TYR A 189 18.96 -0.43 -6.25
C TYR A 189 19.79 -0.76 -5.00
N GLU A 190 19.20 -0.69 -3.80
CA GLU A 190 19.92 -0.95 -2.56
C GLU A 190 20.30 -2.41 -2.43
N PHE A 191 19.50 -3.33 -3.00
CA PHE A 191 19.82 -4.75 -3.01
C PHE A 191 21.07 -5.05 -3.84
N ASP A 192 21.22 -4.36 -4.97
CA ASP A 192 22.40 -4.50 -5.82
C ASP A 192 23.62 -3.84 -5.18
N ARG A 193 23.46 -2.59 -4.72
CA ARG A 193 24.51 -1.83 -4.01
C ARG A 193 25.08 -2.61 -2.81
N ASN A 194 24.21 -3.27 -2.05
CA ASN A 194 24.59 -4.01 -0.86
C ASN A 194 24.88 -5.50 -1.14
N SER A 195 24.72 -5.95 -2.38
CA SER A 195 24.91 -7.35 -2.80
C SER A 195 24.09 -8.34 -1.95
N ASN A 196 22.82 -8.00 -1.65
CA ASN A 196 22.00 -8.73 -0.69
C ASN A 196 20.56 -9.04 -1.16
N TRP A 197 20.39 -9.36 -2.44
CA TRP A 197 19.09 -9.73 -3.03
C TRP A 197 18.40 -10.90 -2.30
N GLU A 198 19.17 -11.79 -1.67
CA GLU A 198 18.66 -12.89 -0.85
C GLU A 198 17.75 -12.41 0.29
N LEU A 199 17.92 -11.18 0.76
CA LEU A 199 17.08 -10.61 1.83
C LEU A 199 15.60 -10.54 1.40
N ILE A 200 15.32 -10.03 0.20
CA ILE A 200 13.95 -9.91 -0.29
C ILE A 200 13.40 -11.24 -0.82
N GLU A 201 14.27 -12.11 -1.32
CA GLU A 201 13.90 -13.49 -1.71
C GLU A 201 13.48 -14.32 -0.49
N ASN A 202 14.24 -14.26 0.61
CA ASN A 202 13.91 -14.93 1.87
C ASN A 202 12.61 -14.39 2.47
N PHE A 203 12.43 -13.07 2.47
CA PHE A 203 11.16 -12.44 2.86
C PHE A 203 10.00 -12.98 2.02
N GLY A 204 10.13 -12.97 0.69
CA GLY A 204 9.09 -13.45 -0.22
C GLY A 204 8.75 -14.91 0.01
N LYS A 205 9.75 -15.77 0.22
CA LYS A 205 9.56 -17.19 0.55
C LYS A 205 8.77 -17.38 1.85
N GLN A 206 9.08 -16.63 2.90
CA GLN A 206 8.37 -16.75 4.19
C GLN A 206 6.91 -16.30 4.07
N ILE A 207 6.67 -15.15 3.44
CA ILE A 207 5.30 -14.64 3.23
C ILE A 207 4.49 -15.56 2.31
N ALA A 208 5.12 -16.06 1.23
CA ALA A 208 4.52 -17.03 0.33
C ALA A 208 4.07 -18.32 1.04
N ALA A 209 4.83 -18.78 2.05
CA ALA A 209 4.47 -19.94 2.85
C ALA A 209 3.27 -19.69 3.79
N ALA A 210 2.99 -18.42 4.14
CA ALA A 210 1.89 -18.01 5.02
C ALA A 210 0.70 -17.39 4.26
N ARG A 211 0.59 -17.59 2.95
CA ARG A 211 -0.39 -16.92 2.08
C ARG A 211 -1.86 -17.20 2.42
N ASP A 212 -2.14 -18.30 3.11
CA ASP A 212 -3.50 -18.67 3.53
C ASP A 212 -3.96 -17.85 4.74
N ASP A 213 -3.02 -17.30 5.51
CA ASP A 213 -3.30 -16.48 6.71
C ASP A 213 -3.06 -14.98 6.48
N VAL A 214 -2.38 -14.61 5.39
CA VAL A 214 -1.95 -13.24 5.08
C VAL A 214 -2.57 -12.76 3.77
N TRP A 215 -3.17 -11.57 3.78
CA TRP A 215 -3.62 -10.91 2.57
C TRP A 215 -2.47 -10.13 1.94
N LEU A 216 -2.10 -10.46 0.71
CA LEU A 216 -1.10 -9.74 -0.07
C LEU A 216 -1.83 -8.70 -0.90
N ALA A 217 -1.49 -7.42 -0.72
CA ALA A 217 -2.16 -6.32 -1.40
C ALA A 217 -1.17 -5.19 -1.72
N THR A 218 -1.54 -4.37 -2.70
CA THR A 218 -0.93 -3.07 -2.98
C THR A 218 -1.42 -2.04 -1.97
N ASN A 219 -0.77 -0.88 -1.90
CA ASN A 219 -1.16 0.18 -0.98
C ASN A 219 -2.58 0.68 -1.24
N ILE A 220 -2.96 0.86 -2.50
CA ILE A 220 -4.30 1.33 -2.85
C ILE A 220 -5.38 0.30 -2.49
N GLU A 221 -5.09 -1.00 -2.60
CA GLU A 221 -6.02 -2.06 -2.18
C GLU A 221 -6.24 -2.04 -0.67
N ILE A 222 -5.18 -1.89 0.14
CA ILE A 222 -5.31 -1.71 1.60
C ILE A 222 -6.16 -0.49 1.91
N LYS A 223 -5.83 0.66 1.30
CA LYS A 223 -6.52 1.92 1.51
C LYS A 223 -8.02 1.82 1.15
N ASP A 224 -8.34 1.24 0.01
CA ASP A 224 -9.73 1.11 -0.45
C ASP A 224 -10.54 0.14 0.40
N TYR A 225 -9.93 -0.97 0.84
CA TYR A 225 -10.58 -1.91 1.73
C TYR A 225 -10.85 -1.29 3.11
N CYS A 226 -9.89 -0.55 3.68
CA CYS A 226 -10.09 0.17 4.94
C CYS A 226 -11.21 1.21 4.83
N ASP A 227 -11.28 1.96 3.73
CA ASP A 227 -12.35 2.92 3.49
C ASP A 227 -13.70 2.27 3.25
N ALA A 228 -13.74 1.09 2.63
CA ALA A 228 -14.97 0.32 2.47
C ALA A 228 -15.47 -0.20 3.83
N LEU A 229 -14.59 -0.72 4.69
CA LEU A 229 -14.93 -1.09 6.07
C LEU A 229 -15.49 0.09 6.88
N ARG A 230 -14.86 1.27 6.80
CA ARG A 230 -15.33 2.50 7.48
C ARG A 230 -16.69 2.97 6.97
N ARG A 231 -17.05 2.61 5.74
CA ARG A 231 -18.33 2.98 5.10
C ARG A 231 -19.45 1.97 5.36
N LEU A 232 -19.20 0.85 6.03
CA LEU A 232 -20.26 -0.04 6.48
C LEU A 232 -21.33 0.72 7.28
N ARG A 233 -22.58 0.29 7.14
CA ARG A 233 -23.70 0.80 7.93
C ARG A 233 -24.22 -0.29 8.83
N THR A 234 -24.25 -0.02 10.12
CA THR A 234 -24.78 -0.94 11.12
C THR A 234 -26.00 -0.34 11.81
N SER A 235 -26.97 -1.17 12.19
CA SER A 235 -28.05 -0.75 13.09
C SER A 235 -27.50 -0.53 14.50
N VAL A 236 -28.18 0.31 15.29
CA VAL A 236 -27.85 0.52 16.72
C VAL A 236 -28.00 -0.77 17.53
N SER A 237 -28.97 -1.62 17.17
CA SER A 237 -29.19 -2.95 17.73
C SER A 237 -28.10 -3.96 17.37
N GLY A 238 -27.30 -3.68 16.34
CA GLY A 238 -26.21 -4.55 15.86
C GLY A 238 -26.66 -5.73 15.01
N ASP A 239 -27.96 -5.86 14.72
CA ASP A 239 -28.61 -6.94 13.95
C ASP A 239 -28.64 -6.70 12.43
N ILE A 240 -28.13 -5.57 11.96
CA ILE A 240 -28.06 -5.22 10.54
C ILE A 240 -26.65 -4.74 10.21
N VAL A 241 -26.07 -5.27 9.13
CA VAL A 241 -24.86 -4.75 8.52
C VAL A 241 -25.08 -4.62 7.02
N HIS A 242 -24.81 -3.44 6.46
CA HIS A 242 -24.96 -3.15 5.03
C HIS A 242 -23.64 -2.68 4.42
N ASN A 243 -23.24 -3.33 3.33
CA ASN A 243 -22.06 -3.01 2.53
C ASN A 243 -22.42 -2.07 1.37
N LEU A 244 -22.02 -0.81 1.49
CA LEU A 244 -22.22 0.23 0.46
C LEU A 244 -21.14 0.23 -0.63
N SER A 245 -20.12 -0.64 -0.52
CA SER A 245 -18.98 -0.64 -1.43
C SER A 245 -19.14 -1.64 -2.59
N HIS A 246 -18.23 -1.55 -3.56
CA HIS A 246 -18.09 -2.52 -4.64
C HIS A 246 -17.19 -3.71 -4.26
N LEU A 247 -16.62 -3.72 -3.05
CA LEU A 247 -15.74 -4.77 -2.55
C LEU A 247 -16.54 -5.76 -1.71
N THR A 248 -16.18 -7.04 -1.79
CA THR A 248 -16.59 -8.01 -0.77
C THR A 248 -15.86 -7.68 0.53
N LEU A 249 -16.61 -7.52 1.62
CA LEU A 249 -16.06 -7.21 2.95
C LEU A 249 -16.19 -8.39 3.90
N TRP A 250 -15.29 -8.45 4.87
CA TRP A 250 -15.33 -9.44 5.94
C TRP A 250 -15.47 -8.74 7.29
N VAL A 251 -16.39 -9.22 8.11
CA VAL A 251 -16.60 -8.74 9.48
C VAL A 251 -16.68 -9.93 10.43
N SER A 252 -16.38 -9.71 11.70
CA SER A 252 -16.67 -10.68 12.75
C SER A 252 -17.99 -10.31 13.41
N ILE A 253 -18.93 -11.26 13.45
CA ILE A 253 -20.23 -11.13 14.11
C ILE A 253 -20.26 -12.16 15.24
N ASP A 254 -20.25 -11.66 16.47
CA ASP A 254 -20.16 -12.48 17.70
C ASP A 254 -18.95 -13.45 17.72
N GLY A 255 -17.84 -13.03 17.11
CA GLY A 255 -16.61 -13.82 17.01
C GLY A 255 -16.52 -14.62 15.71
N GLU A 256 -17.61 -14.82 14.99
CA GLU A 256 -17.64 -15.63 13.77
C GLU A 256 -17.40 -14.78 12.51
N PRO A 257 -16.53 -15.20 11.59
CA PRO A 257 -16.33 -14.50 10.33
C PRO A 257 -17.58 -14.56 9.46
N ARG A 258 -17.90 -13.43 8.83
CA ARG A 258 -19.01 -13.28 7.89
C ARG A 258 -18.56 -12.47 6.69
N GLU A 259 -18.80 -13.03 5.51
CA GLU A 259 -18.63 -12.36 4.24
C GLU A 259 -19.86 -11.50 3.93
N ILE A 260 -19.63 -10.29 3.40
CA ILE A 260 -20.67 -9.36 2.96
C ILE A 260 -20.35 -8.93 1.53
N ALA A 261 -21.11 -9.45 0.57
CA ALA A 261 -20.98 -9.13 -0.84
C ALA A 261 -21.26 -7.63 -1.13
N PRO A 262 -20.81 -7.10 -2.28
CA PRO A 262 -21.11 -5.74 -2.70
C PRO A 262 -22.61 -5.44 -2.68
N GLY A 263 -23.01 -4.32 -2.06
CA GLY A 263 -24.41 -3.91 -1.94
C GLY A 263 -25.28 -4.76 -1.00
N GLN A 264 -24.71 -5.81 -0.36
CA GLN A 264 -25.49 -6.74 0.46
C GLN A 264 -25.85 -6.14 1.82
N THR A 265 -27.04 -6.49 2.30
CA THR A 265 -27.46 -6.30 3.70
C THR A 265 -27.58 -7.67 4.38
N LEU A 266 -26.84 -7.86 5.46
CA LEU A 266 -27.05 -8.98 6.39
C LEU A 266 -28.02 -8.56 7.50
N LYS A 267 -28.92 -9.48 7.86
CA LYS A 267 -29.77 -9.40 9.05
C LYS A 267 -29.61 -10.69 9.84
N PHE A 268 -29.44 -10.60 11.15
CA PHE A 268 -29.17 -11.76 12.01
C PHE A 268 -29.72 -11.54 13.42
#